data_AF-A0A6F8PUT6-F1
#
_entry.id   AF-A0A6F8PUT6-F1
#
_cell.length_a   1.000
_cell.length_b   1.000
_cell.length_c   1.000
_cell.angle_alpha   90.00
_cell.angle_beta   90.00
_cell.angle_gamma   90.00
#
_symmetry.space_group_name_H-M   'P 1'
#
loop_
_entity.id
_entity.type
_entity.pdbx_description
1 polymer ?
#
loop_
_entity_poly.entity_id
_entity_poly.type
_entity_poly.pdbx_seq_one_letter_code
_entity_poly.pdbx_strand_id
1 'polypeptide(L)'
;MQENDLPLGIQYLLISLQIIALLIFLYFVWPLVKSEQWKAKFIENKTARSILIVFILIFIFVYGIGFVFDTLFPIQRLDQG
;
A
#
# COMPACT_ATOMS: atom_id res chain seq x y z
N MET A 1 30.91 -6.84 -4.37
CA MET A 1 30.39 -7.94 -3.53
C MET A 1 28.91 -8.06 -3.86
N GLN A 2 28.46 -9.23 -4.32
CA GLN A 2 27.06 -9.50 -4.66
C GLN A 2 26.26 -9.51 -3.35
N GLU A 3 25.63 -8.40 -3.03
CA GLU A 3 24.78 -8.25 -1.86
C GLU A 3 23.45 -7.69 -2.36
N ASN A 4 22.38 -8.48 -2.18
CA ASN A 4 20.97 -8.16 -2.45
C ASN A 4 20.29 -8.73 -3.72
N ASP A 5 20.49 -10.01 -4.03
CA ASP A 5 19.43 -10.78 -4.70
C ASP A 5 19.07 -11.99 -3.82
N LEU A 6 17.97 -11.87 -3.06
CA LEU A 6 17.38 -13.02 -2.38
C LEU A 6 17.11 -14.11 -3.44
N PRO A 7 17.42 -15.39 -3.15
CA PRO A 7 17.13 -16.47 -4.08
C PRO A 7 15.67 -16.40 -4.54
N LEU A 8 15.42 -16.50 -5.85
CA LEU A 8 14.07 -16.33 -6.43
C LEU A 8 12.99 -17.15 -5.71
N GLY A 9 13.34 -18.36 -5.25
CA GLY A 9 12.44 -19.20 -4.46
C GLY A 9 12.03 -18.59 -3.11
N ILE A 10 12.96 -17.92 -2.42
CA ILE A 10 12.68 -17.20 -1.16
C ILE A 10 11.84 -15.95 -1.45
N GLN A 11 12.14 -15.22 -2.53
CA GLN A 11 11.38 -14.04 -2.93
C GLN A 11 9.91 -14.39 -3.20
N TYR A 12 9.64 -15.42 -4.00
CA TYR A 12 8.26 -15.86 -4.26
C TYR A 12 7.56 -16.41 -3.02
N LEU A 13 8.29 -17.08 -2.13
CA LEU A 13 7.74 -17.55 -0.85
C LEU A 13 7.29 -16.37 0.02
N LEU A 14 8.12 -15.33 0.16
CA LEU A 14 7.81 -14.14 0.93
C LEU A 14 6.60 -13.39 0.34
N ILE A 15 6.55 -13.21 -0.99
CA ILE A 15 5.42 -12.59 -1.68
C ILE A 15 4.14 -13.41 -1.44
N SER A 16 4.22 -14.73 -1.58
CA SER A 16 3.07 -15.62 -1.37
C SER A 16 2.57 -15.57 0.06
N LEU A 17 3.48 -15.55 1.03
CA LEU A 17 3.15 -15.44 2.45
C LEU A 17 2.45 -14.11 2.76
N GLN A 18 2.91 -13.00 2.17
CA GLN A 18 2.26 -11.69 2.32
C GLN A 18 0.85 -11.68 1.73
N ILE A 19 0.67 -12.26 0.54
CA ILE A 19 -0.66 -12.37 -0.09
C ILE A 19 -1.60 -13.21 0.79
N ILE A 20 -1.12 -14.35 1.31
CA ILE A 20 -1.91 -15.20 2.22
C ILE A 20 -2.27 -14.44 3.50
N ALA A 21 -1.32 -13.74 4.11
CA ALA A 21 -1.57 -12.93 5.30
C ALA A 21 -2.62 -11.84 5.03
N LEU A 22 -2.55 -11.18 3.87
CA LEU A 22 -3.55 -10.19 3.44
C LEU A 22 -4.93 -10.84 3.31
N LEU A 23 -5.04 -12.00 2.67
CA LEU A 23 -6.29 -12.72 2.49
C LEU A 23 -6.91 -13.15 3.84
N ILE A 24 -6.08 -13.64 4.76
CA ILE A 24 -6.51 -14.00 6.12
C ILE A 24 -7.00 -12.74 6.85
N PHE A 25 -6.22 -11.66 6.82
CA PHE A 25 -6.60 -10.39 7.42
C PHE A 25 -7.94 -9.92 6.86
N LEU A 26 -8.11 -9.93 5.54
CA LEU A 26 -9.38 -9.56 4.91
C LEU A 26 -10.50 -10.48 5.35
N TYR A 27 -10.31 -11.81 5.37
CA TYR A 27 -11.34 -12.76 5.77
C TYR A 27 -11.82 -12.55 7.22
N PHE A 28 -10.93 -12.23 8.16
CA PHE A 28 -11.30 -12.01 9.56
C PHE A 28 -11.77 -10.58 9.85
N VAL A 29 -11.14 -9.58 9.25
CA VAL A 29 -11.44 -8.17 9.51
C VAL A 29 -12.63 -7.69 8.70
N TRP A 30 -12.81 -8.17 7.46
CA TRP A 30 -13.94 -7.79 6.61
C TRP A 30 -15.32 -8.04 7.22
N PRO A 31 -15.64 -9.20 7.83
CA PRO A 31 -16.95 -9.38 8.46
C PRO A 31 -17.17 -8.45 9.65
N LEU A 32 -16.11 -8.12 10.42
CA LEU A 32 -16.16 -7.16 11.52
C LEU A 32 -16.36 -5.72 11.01
N VAL A 33 -15.68 -5.37 9.93
CA VAL A 33 -15.84 -4.08 9.24
C VAL A 33 -17.25 -3.98 8.66
N LYS A 34 -17.71 -5.00 7.95
CA LYS A 34 -19.03 -5.04 7.29
C LYS A 34 -20.18 -4.99 8.29
N SER A 35 -20.02 -5.53 9.50
CA SER A 35 -21.07 -5.48 10.53
C SER A 35 -21.24 -4.08 11.12
N GLU A 36 -20.25 -3.20 10.99
CA GLU A 36 -20.38 -1.81 11.41
C GLU A 36 -21.07 -0.93 10.35
N GLN A 37 -21.85 0.06 10.80
CA GLN A 37 -22.42 1.08 9.92
C GLN A 37 -21.35 2.10 9.48
N TRP A 38 -20.41 1.66 8.64
CA TRP A 38 -19.28 2.48 8.16
C TRP A 38 -19.72 3.79 7.54
N LYS A 39 -20.82 3.76 6.78
CA LYS A 39 -21.38 4.95 6.15
C LYS A 39 -21.80 6.00 7.19
N ALA A 40 -22.43 5.57 8.27
CA ALA A 40 -22.82 6.45 9.37
C ALA A 40 -21.59 6.98 10.14
N LYS A 41 -20.59 6.13 10.41
CA LYS A 41 -19.38 6.52 11.15
C LYS A 41 -18.46 7.49 10.37
N PHE A 42 -18.26 7.26 9.07
CA PHE A 42 -17.23 7.94 8.29
C PHE A 42 -17.75 8.94 7.26
N ILE A 43 -18.96 8.75 6.71
CA ILE A 43 -19.50 9.62 5.65
C ILE A 43 -20.46 10.66 6.22
N GLU A 44 -21.29 10.27 7.19
CA GLU A 44 -22.27 11.18 7.81
C GLU A 44 -21.63 12.09 8.87
N ASN A 45 -20.54 11.64 9.51
CA ASN A 45 -19.73 12.47 10.39
C ASN A 45 -18.81 13.39 9.58
N LYS A 46 -19.09 14.70 9.59
CA LYS A 46 -18.30 15.73 8.87
C LYS A 46 -16.81 15.71 9.22
N THR A 47 -16.46 15.47 10.48
CA THR A 47 -15.06 15.44 10.93
C THR A 47 -14.35 14.20 10.39
N ALA A 48 -14.96 13.02 10.54
CA ALA A 48 -14.40 11.77 10.03
C ALA A 48 -14.26 11.81 8.50
N ARG A 49 -15.24 12.36 7.80
CA ARG A 49 -15.20 12.57 6.34
C ARG A 49 -14.07 13.49 5.92
N SER A 50 -13.88 14.61 6.62
CA SER A 50 -12.78 15.54 6.34
C SER A 50 -11.42 14.87 6.50
N ILE A 51 -11.22 14.14 7.60
CA ILE A 51 -9.99 13.38 7.85
C ILE A 51 -9.75 12.34 6.75
N LEU A 52 -10.79 11.61 6.35
CA LEU A 52 -10.72 10.61 5.29
C LEU A 52 -10.34 11.24 3.94
N ILE A 53 -10.89 12.41 3.60
CA ILE A 53 -10.52 13.15 2.38
C ILE A 53 -9.06 13.58 2.44
N VAL A 54 -8.62 14.19 3.54
CA VAL A 54 -7.22 14.63 3.71
C VAL A 54 -6.26 13.46 3.62
N PHE A 55 -6.62 12.33 4.23
CA PHE A 55 -5.83 11.09 4.16
C PHE A 55 -5.67 10.61 2.70
N ILE A 56 -6.76 10.59 1.93
CA ILE A 56 -6.71 10.23 0.50
C ILE A 56 -5.84 11.22 -0.29
N LEU A 57 -5.96 12.51 -0.03
CA LEU A 57 -5.14 13.53 -0.70
C LEU A 57 -3.64 13.34 -0.41
N ILE A 58 -3.27 13.07 0.84
CA ILE A 58 -1.87 12.78 1.21
C ILE A 58 -1.39 11.52 0.48
N PHE A 59 -2.20 10.46 0.45
CA PHE A 59 -1.83 9.21 -0.20
C PHE A 59 -1.57 9.40 -1.70
N ILE A 60 -2.48 10.10 -2.39
CA ILE A 60 -2.32 10.44 -3.81
C ILE A 60 -1.09 11.33 -4.02
N PHE A 61 -0.85 12.29 -3.13
CA PHE A 61 0.28 13.19 -3.25
C PHE A 61 1.63 12.47 -3.08
N VAL A 62 1.78 11.64 -2.05
CA VAL A 62 2.99 10.87 -1.80
C VAL A 62 3.26 9.88 -2.95
N TYR A 63 2.23 9.14 -3.37
CA TYR A 63 2.34 8.23 -4.51
C TYR A 63 2.68 8.99 -5.81
N GLY A 64 2.00 10.11 -6.05
CA GLY A 64 2.21 10.96 -7.22
C GLY A 64 3.61 11.54 -7.28
N ILE A 65 4.17 11.98 -6.15
CA ILE A 65 5.56 12.40 -6.05
C ILE A 65 6.48 11.25 -6.46
N GLY A 66 6.35 10.06 -5.86
CA GLY A 66 7.17 8.91 -6.22
C GLY A 66 7.13 8.62 -7.72
N PHE A 67 5.93 8.57 -8.29
CA PHE A 67 5.74 8.35 -9.73
C PHE A 67 6.38 9.45 -10.60
N VAL A 68 6.23 10.72 -10.22
CA VAL A 68 6.82 11.86 -10.94
C VAL A 68 8.35 11.81 -10.87
N PHE A 69 8.93 11.50 -9.71
CA PHE A 69 10.38 11.35 -9.56
C PHE A 69 10.91 10.17 -10.37
N ASP A 70 10.23 9.02 -10.37
CA ASP A 70 10.63 7.86 -11.16
C ASP A 70 10.56 8.15 -12.67
N THR A 71 9.59 8.97 -13.11
CA THR A 71 9.41 9.33 -14.52
C THR A 71 10.40 10.42 -14.97
N LEU A 72 10.62 11.45 -14.16
CA LEU A 72 11.47 12.60 -14.51
C LEU A 72 12.95 12.35 -14.22
N PHE A 73 13.25 11.57 -13.19
CA PHE A 73 14.61 11.20 -12.78
C PHE A 73 14.73 9.67 -12.69
N PRO A 74 14.66 8.97 -13.84
CA PRO A 74 14.85 7.53 -13.86
C PRO A 74 16.24 7.25 -13.29
N ILE A 75 16.29 6.54 -12.16
CA ILE A 75 17.54 6.22 -11.47
C ILE A 75 18.31 5.26 -12.38
N GLN A 76 19.25 5.79 -13.16
CA GLN A 76 20.22 4.96 -13.87
C GLN A 76 21.01 4.22 -12.79
N ARG A 77 20.79 2.90 -12.69
CA ARG A 77 21.60 2.07 -11.81
C ARG A 77 23.06 2.23 -12.24
N LEU A 78 23.95 2.52 -11.29
CA LEU A 78 25.41 2.62 -11.48
C LEU A 78 26.08 1.27 -11.87
N ASP A 79 25.31 0.36 -12.46
CA ASP A 79 25.73 -0.97 -12.93
C ASP A 79 25.94 -0.99 -14.46
N GLN A 80 25.81 0.18 -15.11
CA GLN A 80 26.00 0.38 -16.55
C GLN A 80 27.17 1.35 -16.85
N GLY A 81 28.23 1.32 -16.02
CA GLY A 81 29.46 2.09 -16.21
C GLY A 81 30.69 1.22 -16.00
#